data_AF-X1S1N2-F1
#
_entry.id   AF-X1S1N2-F1
#
_cell.length_a   1.000
_cell.length_b   1.000
_cell.length_c   1.000
_cell.angle_alpha   90.00
_cell.angle_beta   90.00
_cell.angle_gamma   90.00
#
_symmetry.space_group_name_H-M   'P 1'
#
loop_
_entity.id
_entity.type
_entity.pdbx_description
1 polymer ?
#
loop_
_entity_poly.entity_id
_entity_poly.type
_entity_poly.pdbx_seq_one_letter_code
_entity_poly.pdbx_strand_id
1 'polypeptide(L)'
;PTGEAAAIFAQAGGGAVLGGAIGQVIDALLRPLGYWAQRTAQNRLPDLGQVMTFWLRGDIKDEDLPFFITSHGFPKEMADDFRDLAQLRLDPANWITAFRRKYEDFSKIEADLKDQGWSEDRIEALKFVTLYYPGPTEVMTWAAREVFEPKLREKFQLDKFMPPQFKEWAEKAGITGEVADNYWAAHWALPSIGQVIELWRRKIWDKETVDDFWTELDMVPWVREDLFKLFRAVPTRVDVRRFWDMRTIDETRLRDIYQAMGYWEEDLEDYVLWTKVYVAFPDLMARWSKGWISLDDVRKELTALGMKPERLEEFIQMKVKSTEPERVESERNLTKTDIYKGVKAEAQKKKWRLPKREERTTDNRTWQEIMDGRGTPDRRHR
;
A
#
# COMPACT_ATOMS: atom_id res chain seq x y z
N PRO A 1 -76.89 -52.36 18.98
CA PRO A 1 -76.46 -53.63 18.35
C PRO A 1 -77.53 -54.12 17.35
N THR A 2 -77.41 -53.66 16.11
CA THR A 2 -78.16 -54.21 14.97
C THR A 2 -77.30 -55.31 14.33
N GLY A 3 -77.94 -56.41 13.96
CA GLY A 3 -77.32 -57.73 13.72
C GLY A 3 -76.31 -57.84 12.58
N GLU A 4 -75.96 -56.76 11.90
CA GLU A 4 -74.97 -56.76 10.81
C GLU A 4 -73.52 -56.76 11.32
N ALA A 5 -73.23 -56.10 12.45
CA ALA A 5 -71.88 -56.07 13.02
C ALA A 5 -71.45 -57.46 13.55
N ALA A 6 -72.39 -58.24 14.08
CA ALA A 6 -72.12 -59.59 14.56
C ALA A 6 -71.85 -60.59 13.41
N ALA A 7 -72.44 -60.36 12.24
CA ALA A 7 -72.25 -61.21 11.06
C ALA A 7 -70.83 -61.06 10.47
N ILE A 8 -70.24 -59.86 10.55
CA ILE A 8 -68.87 -59.60 10.06
C ILE A 8 -67.83 -60.30 10.93
N PHE A 9 -68.04 -60.39 12.25
CA PHE A 9 -67.13 -61.11 13.15
C PHE A 9 -67.20 -62.64 13.00
N ALA A 10 -68.34 -63.20 12.59
CA ALA A 10 -68.51 -64.64 12.43
C ALA A 10 -67.83 -65.21 11.16
N GLN A 11 -67.54 -64.37 10.15
CA GLN A 11 -66.96 -64.79 8.86
C GLN A 11 -65.46 -64.48 8.71
N ALA A 12 -64.78 -64.01 9.75
CA ALA A 12 -63.34 -63.69 9.72
C ALA A 12 -62.44 -64.85 10.20
N GLY A 13 -63.01 -66.05 10.37
CA GLY A 13 -62.27 -67.27 10.69
C GLY A 13 -61.70 -67.97 9.45
N GLY A 14 -60.75 -67.35 8.76
CA GLY A 14 -60.03 -68.03 7.67
C GLY A 14 -59.14 -67.14 6.81
N GLY A 15 -57.82 -67.19 7.03
CA GLY A 15 -56.79 -66.78 6.05
C GLY A 15 -55.98 -65.54 6.44
N ALA A 16 -54.68 -65.75 6.73
CA ALA A 16 -53.71 -64.74 7.17
C ALA A 16 -53.43 -63.59 6.16
N VAL A 17 -53.99 -63.62 4.95
CA VAL A 17 -53.83 -62.56 3.94
C VAL A 17 -54.93 -61.48 4.05
N LEU A 18 -56.09 -61.79 4.64
CA LEU A 18 -57.19 -60.82 4.86
C LEU A 18 -56.99 -59.93 6.09
N GLY A 19 -56.17 -60.36 7.07
CA GLY A 19 -55.90 -59.58 8.27
C GLY A 19 -55.19 -58.24 8.02
N GLY A 20 -54.33 -58.17 7.00
CA GLY A 20 -53.64 -56.92 6.62
C GLY A 20 -54.55 -55.88 5.97
N ALA A 21 -55.46 -56.31 5.09
CA ALA A 21 -56.39 -55.42 4.40
C ALA A 21 -57.54 -54.96 5.32
N ILE A 22 -58.07 -55.86 6.16
CA ILE A 22 -59.06 -55.52 7.18
C ILE A 22 -58.45 -54.60 8.24
N GLY A 23 -57.20 -54.84 8.64
CA GLY A 23 -56.45 -53.96 9.54
C GLY A 23 -56.32 -52.53 8.99
N GLN A 24 -56.01 -52.37 7.70
CA GLN A 24 -55.92 -51.05 7.06
C GLN A 24 -57.27 -50.34 6.91
N VAL A 25 -58.36 -51.07 6.65
CA VAL A 25 -59.72 -50.50 6.54
C VAL A 25 -60.26 -50.11 7.92
N ILE A 26 -60.06 -50.95 8.94
CA ILE A 26 -60.40 -50.63 10.33
C ILE A 26 -59.57 -49.45 10.82
N ASP A 27 -58.26 -49.42 10.54
CA ASP A 27 -57.40 -48.30 10.91
C ASP A 27 -57.82 -47.02 10.17
N ALA A 28 -58.21 -47.08 8.90
CA ALA A 28 -58.74 -45.92 8.17
C ALA A 28 -60.09 -45.40 8.73
N LEU A 29 -60.98 -46.29 9.20
CA LEU A 29 -62.26 -45.94 9.81
C LEU A 29 -62.11 -45.40 11.24
N LEU A 30 -61.15 -45.92 12.00
CA LEU A 30 -60.90 -45.52 13.38
C LEU A 30 -59.92 -44.35 13.51
N ARG A 31 -59.10 -44.06 12.49
CA ARG A 31 -58.19 -42.90 12.46
C ARG A 31 -58.91 -41.58 12.72
N PRO A 32 -60.07 -41.26 12.11
CA PRO A 32 -60.83 -40.04 12.44
C PRO A 32 -61.26 -39.97 13.91
N LEU A 33 -61.65 -41.11 14.51
CA LEU A 33 -61.97 -41.20 15.94
C LEU A 33 -60.72 -41.04 16.81
N GLY A 34 -59.58 -41.60 16.39
CA GLY A 34 -58.28 -41.40 17.01
C GLY A 34 -57.81 -39.95 16.95
N TYR A 35 -57.96 -39.28 15.81
CA TYR A 35 -57.68 -37.85 15.66
C TYR A 35 -58.63 -36.98 16.46
N TRP A 36 -59.92 -37.33 16.53
CA TRP A 36 -60.89 -36.64 17.39
C TRP A 36 -60.48 -36.78 18.85
N ALA A 37 -60.20 -38.00 19.31
CA ALA A 37 -59.77 -38.26 20.69
C ALA A 37 -58.44 -37.55 21.03
N GLN A 38 -57.46 -37.54 20.12
CA GLN A 38 -56.21 -36.80 20.30
C GLN A 38 -56.43 -35.29 20.29
N ARG A 39 -57.34 -34.77 19.48
CA ARG A 39 -57.67 -33.33 19.45
C ARG A 39 -58.41 -32.87 20.69
N THR A 40 -59.28 -33.71 21.26
CA THR A 40 -60.11 -33.37 22.43
C THR A 40 -59.40 -33.64 23.75
N ALA A 41 -58.68 -34.75 23.87
CA ALA A 41 -57.97 -35.11 25.08
C ALA A 41 -56.55 -34.54 25.11
N GLN A 42 -55.93 -34.32 23.94
CA GLN A 42 -54.59 -33.72 23.81
C GLN A 42 -53.52 -34.46 24.64
N ASN A 43 -53.65 -35.78 24.78
CA ASN A 43 -52.82 -36.61 25.67
C ASN A 43 -51.37 -36.82 25.20
N ARG A 44 -50.92 -36.12 24.14
CA ARG A 44 -49.55 -36.27 23.63
C ARG A 44 -48.65 -35.28 24.36
N LEU A 45 -47.81 -35.80 25.24
CA LEU A 45 -46.73 -35.00 25.84
C LEU A 45 -45.64 -34.72 24.79
N PRO A 46 -44.97 -33.55 24.87
CA PRO A 46 -43.74 -33.31 24.12
C PRO A 46 -42.72 -34.37 24.50
N ASP A 47 -41.90 -34.83 23.55
CA ASP A 47 -40.80 -35.75 23.89
C ASP A 47 -39.74 -35.05 24.76
N LEU A 48 -38.84 -35.82 25.39
CA LEU A 48 -37.83 -35.26 26.28
C LEU A 48 -36.94 -34.19 25.62
N GLY A 49 -36.58 -34.34 24.34
CA GLY A 49 -35.81 -33.33 23.63
C GLY A 49 -36.58 -32.01 23.48
N GLN A 50 -37.88 -32.12 23.18
CA GLN A 50 -38.79 -30.96 23.16
C GLN A 50 -38.96 -30.33 24.55
N VAL A 51 -39.15 -31.15 25.58
CA VAL A 51 -39.23 -30.69 26.98
C VAL A 51 -37.97 -29.92 27.37
N MET A 52 -36.77 -30.47 27.10
CA MET A 52 -35.52 -29.78 27.41
C MET A 52 -35.36 -28.49 26.60
N THR A 53 -35.81 -28.46 25.35
CA THR A 53 -35.80 -27.24 24.53
C THR A 53 -36.75 -26.16 25.09
N PHE A 54 -37.95 -26.55 25.51
CA PHE A 54 -38.90 -25.62 26.14
C PHE A 54 -38.38 -25.12 27.49
N TRP A 55 -37.73 -26.00 28.27
CA TRP A 55 -37.06 -25.62 29.51
C TRP A 55 -35.93 -24.61 29.27
N LEU A 56 -35.02 -24.87 28.32
CA LEU A 56 -33.93 -23.94 27.96
C LEU A 56 -34.44 -22.56 27.49
N ARG A 57 -35.65 -22.49 26.93
CA ARG A 57 -36.29 -21.24 26.50
C ARG A 57 -37.06 -20.53 27.62
N GLY A 58 -37.21 -21.17 28.77
CA GLY A 58 -38.03 -20.68 29.88
C GLY A 58 -39.53 -20.86 29.71
N ASP A 59 -39.97 -21.63 28.70
CA ASP A 59 -41.38 -21.98 28.47
C ASP A 59 -41.88 -23.01 29.50
N ILE A 60 -40.97 -23.84 30.01
CA ILE A 60 -41.18 -24.72 31.17
C ILE A 60 -40.31 -24.19 32.32
N LYS A 61 -40.91 -23.96 33.49
CA LYS A 61 -40.17 -23.49 34.67
C LYS A 61 -39.40 -24.64 35.32
N ASP A 62 -38.34 -24.31 36.05
CA ASP A 62 -37.51 -25.30 36.76
C ASP A 62 -38.31 -26.23 37.67
N GLU A 63 -39.33 -25.67 38.36
CA GLU A 63 -40.22 -26.38 39.27
C GLU A 63 -41.10 -27.42 38.56
N ASP A 64 -41.40 -27.19 37.26
CA ASP A 64 -42.29 -28.02 36.46
C ASP A 64 -41.52 -29.13 35.71
N LEU A 65 -40.20 -29.00 35.57
CA LEU A 65 -39.38 -29.97 34.85
C LEU A 65 -39.50 -31.41 35.43
N PRO A 66 -39.46 -31.64 36.76
CA PRO A 66 -39.63 -32.98 37.32
C PRO A 66 -40.94 -33.67 36.92
N PHE A 67 -42.03 -32.91 36.72
CA PHE A 67 -43.30 -33.47 36.23
C PHE A 67 -43.15 -34.05 34.83
N PHE A 68 -42.49 -33.32 33.92
CA PHE A 68 -42.28 -33.80 32.55
C PHE A 68 -41.31 -34.98 32.52
N ILE A 69 -40.24 -34.97 33.30
CA ILE A 69 -39.28 -36.08 33.41
C ILE A 69 -39.97 -37.35 33.93
N THR A 70 -40.76 -37.23 35.00
CA THR A 70 -41.53 -38.37 35.56
C THR A 70 -42.62 -38.88 34.64
N SER A 71 -43.26 -37.99 33.88
CA SER A 71 -44.27 -38.37 32.88
C SER A 71 -43.69 -39.18 31.72
N HIS A 72 -42.37 -39.14 31.51
CA HIS A 72 -41.64 -39.98 30.55
C HIS A 72 -41.11 -41.29 31.15
N GLY A 73 -41.40 -41.57 32.43
CA GLY A 73 -41.00 -42.80 33.11
C GLY A 73 -39.64 -42.75 33.80
N PHE A 74 -39.01 -41.57 33.90
CA PHE A 74 -37.76 -41.38 34.64
C PHE A 74 -38.03 -40.95 36.09
N PRO A 75 -37.17 -41.31 37.06
CA PRO A 75 -37.28 -40.79 38.42
C PRO A 75 -37.08 -39.27 38.43
N LYS A 76 -37.74 -38.58 39.36
CA LYS A 76 -37.71 -37.11 39.46
C LYS A 76 -36.29 -36.57 39.67
N GLU A 77 -35.43 -37.38 40.28
CA GLU A 77 -34.04 -37.08 40.59
C GLU A 77 -33.20 -36.89 39.31
N MET A 78 -33.58 -37.54 38.19
CA MET A 78 -32.91 -37.33 36.90
C MET A 78 -33.18 -35.97 36.29
N ALA A 79 -34.11 -35.16 36.84
CA ALA A 79 -34.34 -33.82 36.33
C ALA A 79 -33.05 -32.99 36.33
N ASP A 80 -32.20 -33.14 37.34
CA ASP A 80 -30.90 -32.47 37.39
C ASP A 80 -29.92 -33.01 36.33
N ASP A 81 -29.85 -34.33 36.16
CA ASP A 81 -29.03 -34.96 35.10
C ASP A 81 -29.43 -34.47 33.71
N PHE A 82 -30.73 -34.34 33.44
CA PHE A 82 -31.24 -33.81 32.17
C PHE A 82 -30.93 -32.32 32.00
N ARG A 83 -30.97 -31.51 33.07
CA ARG A 83 -30.56 -30.10 33.03
C ARG A 83 -29.11 -30.01 32.62
N ASP A 84 -28.23 -30.73 33.31
CA ASP A 84 -26.79 -30.70 33.05
C ASP A 84 -26.48 -31.20 31.63
N LEU A 85 -27.16 -32.25 31.17
CA LEU A 85 -27.05 -32.76 29.80
C LEU A 85 -27.50 -31.73 28.74
N ALA A 86 -28.50 -30.91 29.04
CA ALA A 86 -29.04 -29.92 28.11
C ALA A 86 -28.21 -28.63 28.03
N GLN A 87 -27.27 -28.41 28.97
CA GLN A 87 -26.41 -27.23 28.94
C GLN A 87 -25.47 -27.25 27.73
N LEU A 88 -25.36 -26.11 27.05
CA LEU A 88 -24.32 -25.91 26.05
C LEU A 88 -22.99 -25.71 26.75
N ARG A 89 -22.00 -26.52 26.38
CA ARG A 89 -20.64 -26.43 26.92
C ARG A 89 -19.72 -25.81 25.89
N LEU A 90 -18.68 -25.13 26.37
CA LEU A 90 -17.61 -24.66 25.49
C LEU A 90 -16.88 -25.86 24.89
N ASP A 91 -16.49 -25.72 23.62
CA ASP A 91 -15.61 -26.71 23.03
C ASP A 91 -14.24 -26.69 23.74
N PRO A 92 -13.53 -27.82 23.73
CA PRO A 92 -12.29 -27.96 24.48
C PRO A 92 -11.18 -26.96 24.09
N ALA A 93 -11.07 -26.60 22.81
CA ALA A 93 -10.03 -25.67 22.36
C ALA A 93 -10.30 -24.24 22.84
N ASN A 94 -11.57 -23.81 22.85
CA ASN A 94 -11.96 -22.53 23.41
C ASN A 94 -11.76 -22.49 24.93
N TRP A 95 -11.95 -23.61 25.64
CA TRP A 95 -11.61 -23.70 27.05
C TRP A 95 -10.12 -23.46 27.31
N ILE A 96 -9.22 -24.07 26.53
CA ILE A 96 -7.77 -23.79 26.66
C ILE A 96 -7.44 -22.34 26.32
N THR A 97 -8.13 -21.75 25.34
CA THR A 97 -7.94 -20.32 25.01
C THR A 97 -8.37 -19.40 26.15
N ALA A 98 -9.51 -19.68 26.78
CA ALA A 98 -9.98 -18.94 27.95
C ALA A 98 -9.01 -19.07 29.13
N PHE A 99 -8.47 -20.28 29.36
CA PHE A 99 -7.42 -20.53 30.35
C PHE A 99 -6.18 -19.66 30.09
N ARG A 100 -5.62 -19.68 28.87
CA ARG A 100 -4.44 -18.86 28.51
C ARG A 100 -4.67 -17.37 28.73
N ARG A 101 -5.91 -16.91 28.56
CA ARG A 101 -6.33 -15.52 28.78
C ARG A 101 -6.64 -15.20 30.24
N LYS A 102 -6.39 -16.13 31.17
CA LYS A 102 -6.60 -15.99 32.62
C LYS A 102 -8.06 -15.71 32.98
N TYR A 103 -9.01 -16.28 32.23
CA TYR A 103 -10.44 -16.16 32.52
C TYR A 103 -10.79 -16.87 33.84
N GLU A 104 -10.26 -18.09 34.03
CA GLU A 104 -10.57 -18.92 35.18
C GLU A 104 -9.38 -19.85 35.53
N ASP A 105 -9.41 -20.43 36.73
CA ASP A 105 -8.45 -21.45 37.16
C ASP A 105 -8.60 -22.72 36.31
N PHE A 106 -7.47 -23.30 35.93
CA PHE A 106 -7.42 -24.52 35.13
C PHE A 106 -8.14 -25.68 35.82
N SER A 107 -8.17 -25.74 37.15
CA SER A 107 -8.83 -26.82 37.91
C SER A 107 -10.32 -26.97 37.56
N LYS A 108 -11.02 -25.86 37.36
CA LYS A 108 -12.45 -25.86 36.98
C LYS A 108 -12.65 -26.24 35.52
N ILE A 109 -11.75 -25.77 34.65
CA ILE A 109 -11.76 -26.10 33.23
C ILE A 109 -11.50 -27.60 33.03
N GLU A 110 -10.54 -28.14 33.78
CA GLU A 110 -10.22 -29.57 33.76
C GLU A 110 -11.39 -30.42 34.24
N ALA A 111 -12.09 -30.00 35.30
CA ALA A 111 -13.28 -30.69 35.77
C ALA A 111 -14.39 -30.72 34.71
N ASP A 112 -14.67 -29.58 34.04
CA ASP A 112 -15.64 -29.50 32.95
C ASP A 112 -15.24 -30.39 31.77
N LEU A 113 -13.98 -30.39 31.37
CA LEU A 113 -13.47 -31.25 30.28
C LEU A 113 -13.57 -32.74 30.64
N LYS A 114 -13.25 -33.13 31.88
CA LYS A 114 -13.41 -34.51 32.36
C LYS A 114 -14.87 -34.95 32.32
N ASP A 115 -15.78 -34.08 32.73
CA ASP A 115 -17.22 -34.32 32.70
C ASP A 115 -17.77 -34.42 31.25
N GLN A 116 -17.14 -33.73 30.29
CA GLN A 116 -17.35 -33.92 28.85
C GLN A 116 -16.77 -35.24 28.29
N GLY A 117 -16.10 -36.05 29.11
CA GLY A 117 -15.50 -37.33 28.71
C GLY A 117 -14.06 -37.23 28.19
N TRP A 118 -13.34 -36.13 28.44
CA TRP A 118 -11.91 -36.04 28.14
C TRP A 118 -11.08 -36.70 29.24
N SER A 119 -10.24 -37.65 28.84
CA SER A 119 -9.25 -38.25 29.74
C SER A 119 -8.07 -37.30 29.97
N GLU A 120 -7.35 -37.50 31.08
CA GLU A 120 -6.24 -36.62 31.49
C GLU A 120 -5.15 -36.50 30.42
N ASP A 121 -4.78 -37.61 29.79
CA ASP A 121 -3.83 -37.66 28.67
C ASP A 121 -4.30 -36.82 27.47
N ARG A 122 -5.61 -36.83 27.16
CA ARG A 122 -6.18 -36.01 26.08
C ARG A 122 -6.25 -34.53 26.45
N ILE A 123 -6.47 -34.20 27.72
CA ILE A 123 -6.44 -32.81 28.20
C ILE A 123 -5.02 -32.24 28.08
N GLU A 124 -4.00 -33.01 28.44
CA GLU A 124 -2.60 -32.61 28.24
C GLU A 124 -2.25 -32.49 26.76
N ALA A 125 -2.68 -33.44 25.93
CA ALA A 125 -2.51 -33.34 24.48
C ALA A 125 -3.21 -32.08 23.92
N LEU A 126 -4.41 -31.76 24.40
CA LEU A 126 -5.17 -30.58 24.00
C LEU A 126 -4.44 -29.28 24.37
N LYS A 127 -3.84 -29.19 25.56
CA LYS A 127 -2.99 -28.05 25.95
C LYS A 127 -1.84 -27.86 24.98
N PHE A 128 -1.20 -28.96 24.57
CA PHE A 128 -0.07 -28.95 23.65
C PHE A 128 -0.47 -28.55 22.22
N VAL A 129 -1.45 -29.24 21.61
CA VAL A 129 -1.83 -29.03 20.20
C VAL A 129 -2.45 -27.67 19.93
N THR A 130 -2.98 -27.01 20.97
CA THR A 130 -3.52 -25.66 20.84
C THR A 130 -2.42 -24.59 20.95
N LEU A 131 -1.17 -24.93 21.28
CA LEU A 131 -0.06 -23.98 21.22
C LEU A 131 0.18 -23.57 19.77
N TYR A 132 0.54 -22.31 19.58
CA TYR A 132 0.90 -21.83 18.26
C TYR A 132 2.24 -22.43 17.85
N TYR A 133 2.27 -23.06 16.68
CA TYR A 133 3.48 -23.51 16.02
C TYR A 133 3.68 -22.70 14.73
N PRO A 134 4.87 -22.14 14.47
CA PRO A 134 5.12 -21.35 13.27
C PRO A 134 4.96 -22.19 12.01
N GLY A 135 4.35 -21.61 10.98
CA GLY A 135 4.31 -22.21 9.65
C GLY A 135 5.68 -22.18 8.98
N PRO A 136 5.87 -22.97 7.91
CA PRO A 136 7.15 -23.02 7.19
C PRO A 136 7.64 -21.64 6.71
N THR A 137 6.73 -20.76 6.27
CA THR A 137 7.09 -19.41 5.82
C THR A 137 7.63 -18.53 6.95
N GLU A 138 7.05 -18.60 8.15
CA GLU A 138 7.61 -17.88 9.30
C GLU A 138 9.00 -18.41 9.68
N VAL A 139 9.17 -19.73 9.69
CA VAL A 139 10.48 -20.35 9.97
C VAL A 139 11.53 -19.95 8.94
N MET A 140 11.18 -19.90 7.65
CA MET A 140 12.08 -19.41 6.59
C MET A 140 12.44 -17.94 6.80
N THR A 141 11.50 -17.12 7.25
CA THR A 141 11.76 -15.71 7.57
C THR A 141 12.73 -15.58 8.74
N TRP A 142 12.59 -16.41 9.79
CA TRP A 142 13.52 -16.41 10.91
C TRP A 142 14.92 -16.85 10.49
N ALA A 143 15.03 -17.83 9.60
CA ALA A 143 16.31 -18.22 9.02
C ALA A 143 16.95 -17.06 8.23
N ALA A 144 16.18 -16.38 7.38
CA ALA A 144 16.66 -15.24 6.59
C ALA A 144 17.05 -14.02 7.45
N ARG A 145 16.48 -13.90 8.65
CA ARG A 145 16.80 -12.85 9.65
C ARG A 145 17.79 -13.29 10.71
N GLU A 146 18.55 -14.34 10.41
CA GLU A 146 19.65 -14.84 11.25
C GLU A 146 19.25 -15.14 12.71
N VAL A 147 17.97 -15.45 12.94
CA VAL A 147 17.40 -15.71 14.27
C VAL A 147 17.98 -16.98 14.88
N PHE A 148 18.34 -17.95 14.04
CA PHE A 148 18.90 -19.24 14.44
C PHE A 148 20.43 -19.22 14.59
N GLU A 149 21.09 -18.12 14.20
CA GLU A 149 22.55 -17.99 14.24
C GLU A 149 22.99 -17.15 15.45
N PRO A 150 23.42 -17.75 16.59
CA PRO A 150 23.56 -17.04 17.85
C PRO A 150 24.55 -15.85 17.79
N LYS A 151 25.63 -16.00 17.02
CA LYS A 151 26.64 -14.95 16.85
C LYS A 151 26.09 -13.75 16.08
N LEU A 152 25.26 -13.99 15.06
CA LEU A 152 24.65 -12.93 14.26
C LEU A 152 23.48 -12.28 15.00
N ARG A 153 22.65 -13.08 15.68
CA ARG A 153 21.58 -12.59 16.58
C ARG A 153 22.11 -11.64 17.64
N GLU A 154 23.25 -11.95 18.26
CA GLU A 154 23.93 -11.08 19.21
C GLU A 154 24.52 -9.83 18.52
N LYS A 155 25.27 -10.01 17.42
CA LYS A 155 25.87 -8.92 16.64
C LYS A 155 24.83 -7.88 16.22
N PHE A 156 23.67 -8.33 15.74
CA PHE A 156 22.57 -7.48 15.28
C PHE A 156 21.60 -7.07 16.41
N GLN A 157 21.81 -7.57 17.64
CA GLN A 157 21.02 -7.23 18.82
C GLN A 157 19.52 -7.51 18.64
N LEU A 158 19.17 -8.62 17.98
CA LEU A 158 17.79 -8.90 17.58
C LEU A 158 16.84 -9.08 18.78
N ASP A 159 17.35 -9.48 19.94
CA ASP A 159 16.58 -9.65 21.19
C ASP A 159 16.34 -8.34 21.96
N LYS A 160 16.91 -7.24 21.49
CA LYS A 160 16.92 -5.99 22.26
C LYS A 160 15.52 -5.40 22.38
N PHE A 161 15.30 -4.66 23.46
CA PHE A 161 14.06 -3.90 23.73
C PHE A 161 12.79 -4.73 23.83
N MET A 162 12.87 -6.05 24.02
CA MET A 162 11.69 -6.88 24.25
C MET A 162 10.98 -6.48 25.54
N PRO A 163 9.73 -5.98 25.46
CA PRO A 163 8.98 -5.61 26.65
C PRO A 163 8.44 -6.89 27.32
N PRO A 164 8.45 -7.00 28.66
CA PRO A 164 7.84 -8.15 29.35
C PRO A 164 6.38 -8.41 28.96
N GLN A 165 5.65 -7.33 28.61
CA GLN A 165 4.27 -7.39 28.12
C GLN A 165 4.15 -8.18 26.81
N PHE A 166 5.16 -8.17 25.95
CA PHE A 166 5.12 -8.96 24.72
C PHE A 166 5.01 -10.45 25.02
N LYS A 167 5.81 -10.97 25.97
CA LYS A 167 5.73 -12.38 26.40
C LYS A 167 4.37 -12.69 27.01
N GLU A 168 3.82 -11.79 27.84
CA GLU A 168 2.48 -11.95 28.41
C GLU A 168 1.39 -12.08 27.33
N TRP A 169 1.42 -11.21 26.31
CA TRP A 169 0.44 -11.27 25.22
C TRP A 169 0.66 -12.47 24.29
N ALA A 170 1.92 -12.84 24.05
CA ALA A 170 2.28 -14.03 23.28
C ALA A 170 1.74 -15.30 23.95
N GLU A 171 1.92 -15.45 25.26
CA GLU A 171 1.38 -16.59 26.03
C GLU A 171 -0.15 -16.69 25.94
N LYS A 172 -0.85 -15.55 26.02
CA LYS A 172 -2.31 -15.49 25.85
C LYS A 172 -2.77 -15.93 24.44
N ALA A 173 -1.90 -15.77 23.44
CA ALA A 173 -2.12 -16.23 22.07
C ALA A 173 -1.65 -17.68 21.83
N GLY A 174 -1.08 -18.34 22.85
CA GLY A 174 -0.49 -19.67 22.72
C GLY A 174 0.91 -19.69 22.11
N ILE A 175 1.56 -18.53 21.94
CA ILE A 175 2.95 -18.40 21.50
C ILE A 175 3.84 -18.39 22.74
N THR A 176 4.58 -19.48 22.97
CA THR A 176 5.33 -19.68 24.22
C THR A 176 6.81 -19.95 23.96
N GLY A 177 7.65 -19.66 24.96
CA GLY A 177 9.06 -20.02 24.95
C GLY A 177 9.83 -19.41 23.79
N GLU A 178 10.68 -20.22 23.15
CA GLU A 178 11.57 -19.81 22.06
C GLU A 178 10.81 -19.24 20.86
N VAL A 179 9.59 -19.71 20.59
CA VAL A 179 8.78 -19.19 19.47
C VAL A 179 8.49 -17.70 19.66
N ALA A 180 8.16 -17.27 20.88
CA ALA A 180 7.96 -15.85 21.17
C ALA A 180 9.26 -15.05 20.98
N ASP A 181 10.37 -15.58 21.48
CA ASP A 181 11.68 -14.93 21.36
C ASP A 181 12.11 -14.79 19.89
N ASN A 182 11.85 -15.80 19.06
CA ASN A 182 12.16 -15.79 17.62
C ASN A 182 11.26 -14.82 16.84
N TYR A 183 9.99 -14.73 17.21
CA TYR A 183 9.09 -13.71 16.68
C TYR A 183 9.60 -12.30 16.93
N TRP A 184 10.07 -12.04 18.14
CA TRP A 184 10.70 -10.76 18.46
C TRP A 184 11.99 -10.59 17.66
N ALA A 185 12.88 -11.58 17.63
CA ALA A 185 14.13 -11.42 16.90
C ALA A 185 13.92 -11.09 15.40
N ALA A 186 12.85 -11.58 14.77
CA ALA A 186 12.55 -11.33 13.36
C ALA A 186 11.73 -10.06 13.07
N HIS A 187 11.23 -9.33 14.08
CA HIS A 187 10.25 -8.26 13.86
C HIS A 187 10.82 -6.96 13.26
N TRP A 188 12.14 -6.82 13.23
CA TRP A 188 12.80 -5.56 12.88
C TRP A 188 12.59 -5.15 11.42
N ALA A 189 12.35 -3.85 11.23
CA ALA A 189 12.40 -3.22 9.92
C ALA A 189 13.86 -2.97 9.54
N LEU A 190 14.31 -3.56 8.44
CA LEU A 190 15.67 -3.39 7.94
C LEU A 190 15.82 -2.06 7.19
N PRO A 191 17.00 -1.41 7.26
CA PRO A 191 17.35 -0.29 6.40
C PRO A 191 17.07 -0.58 4.92
N SER A 192 16.53 0.41 4.21
CA SER A 192 16.38 0.33 2.75
C SER A 192 17.75 0.37 2.06
N ILE A 193 17.82 -0.15 0.83
CA ILE A 193 19.05 -0.10 0.02
C ILE A 193 19.57 1.35 -0.11
N GLY A 194 18.68 2.34 -0.23
CA GLY A 194 19.07 3.75 -0.26
C GLY A 194 19.74 4.24 1.02
N GLN A 195 19.27 3.79 2.20
CA GLN A 195 19.90 4.10 3.47
C GLN A 195 21.27 3.42 3.60
N VAL A 196 21.39 2.16 3.16
CA VAL A 196 22.67 1.43 3.13
C VAL A 196 23.69 2.13 2.22
N ILE A 197 23.26 2.59 1.04
CA ILE A 197 24.07 3.38 0.11
C ILE A 197 24.62 4.63 0.82
N GLU A 198 23.78 5.37 1.53
CA GLU A 198 24.20 6.59 2.22
C GLU A 198 25.14 6.32 3.39
N LEU A 199 24.91 5.26 4.17
CA LEU A 199 25.81 4.82 5.25
C LEU A 199 27.21 4.51 4.69
N TRP A 200 27.26 3.80 3.57
CA TRP A 200 28.52 3.48 2.89
C TRP A 200 29.18 4.73 2.28
N ARG A 201 28.44 5.57 1.56
CA ARG A 201 28.99 6.80 0.94
C ARG A 201 29.57 7.75 1.96
N ARG A 202 28.98 7.80 3.16
CA ARG A 202 29.46 8.61 4.29
C ARG A 202 30.60 7.96 5.06
N LYS A 203 31.06 6.78 4.63
CA LYS A 203 32.13 5.98 5.25
C LYS A 203 31.82 5.61 6.71
N ILE A 204 30.53 5.48 7.03
CA ILE A 204 30.07 4.97 8.33
C ILE A 204 30.15 3.44 8.31
N TRP A 205 29.77 2.84 7.17
CA TRP A 205 29.94 1.41 6.90
C TRP A 205 31.00 1.18 5.83
N ASP A 206 31.75 0.09 5.96
CA ASP A 206 32.66 -0.41 4.95
C ASP A 206 31.99 -1.46 4.06
N LYS A 207 32.74 -2.01 3.09
CA LYS A 207 32.21 -2.99 2.15
C LYS A 207 31.85 -4.31 2.86
N GLU A 208 32.63 -4.73 3.85
CA GLU A 208 32.40 -5.96 4.60
C GLU A 208 31.09 -5.89 5.40
N THR A 209 30.86 -4.77 6.10
CA THR A 209 29.60 -4.50 6.83
C THR A 209 28.40 -4.53 5.90
N VAL A 210 28.53 -3.96 4.69
CA VAL A 210 27.46 -3.99 3.69
C VAL A 210 27.20 -5.41 3.18
N ASP A 211 28.24 -6.22 3.00
CA ASP A 211 28.09 -7.60 2.53
C ASP A 211 27.44 -8.52 3.57
N ASP A 212 27.82 -8.37 4.84
CA ASP A 212 27.13 -9.00 5.97
C ASP A 212 25.63 -8.63 5.98
N PHE A 213 25.32 -7.35 5.78
CA PHE A 213 23.94 -6.86 5.79
C PHE A 213 23.12 -7.33 4.57
N TRP A 214 23.75 -7.58 3.41
CA TRP A 214 23.03 -8.19 2.29
C TRP A 214 22.57 -9.62 2.57
N THR A 215 23.28 -10.35 3.42
CA THR A 215 22.83 -11.68 3.87
C THR A 215 21.57 -11.57 4.73
N GLU A 216 21.54 -10.61 5.66
CA GLU A 216 20.36 -10.30 6.49
C GLU A 216 19.13 -9.83 5.68
N LEU A 217 19.36 -9.14 4.56
CA LEU A 217 18.30 -8.77 3.62
C LEU A 217 17.84 -9.93 2.71
N ASP A 218 18.41 -11.12 2.86
CA ASP A 218 18.21 -12.28 1.97
C ASP A 218 18.48 -11.93 0.49
N MET A 219 19.49 -11.08 0.25
CA MET A 219 19.87 -10.69 -1.10
C MET A 219 20.71 -11.77 -1.76
N VAL A 220 20.25 -12.23 -2.91
CA VAL A 220 20.93 -13.26 -3.71
C VAL A 220 22.39 -12.87 -4.01
N PRO A 221 23.38 -13.74 -3.76
CA PRO A 221 24.80 -13.35 -3.83
C PRO A 221 25.25 -12.78 -5.19
N TRP A 222 24.72 -13.29 -6.29
CA TRP A 222 25.20 -12.96 -7.64
C TRP A 222 24.96 -11.51 -8.07
N VAL A 223 23.99 -10.79 -7.48
CA VAL A 223 23.72 -9.37 -7.80
C VAL A 223 24.44 -8.39 -6.89
N ARG A 224 25.01 -8.84 -5.77
CA ARG A 224 25.54 -7.97 -4.72
C ARG A 224 26.61 -7.02 -5.22
N GLU A 225 27.56 -7.53 -6.01
CA GLU A 225 28.62 -6.72 -6.62
C GLU A 225 28.08 -5.68 -7.62
N ASP A 226 27.02 -6.01 -8.36
CA ASP A 226 26.39 -5.07 -9.29
C ASP A 226 25.59 -3.98 -8.55
N LEU A 227 24.87 -4.35 -7.50
CA LEU A 227 24.18 -3.40 -6.63
C LEU A 227 25.17 -2.46 -5.94
N PHE A 228 26.33 -2.96 -5.54
CA PHE A 228 27.39 -2.13 -4.96
C PHE A 228 27.90 -1.07 -5.93
N LYS A 229 27.89 -1.31 -7.25
CA LYS A 229 28.27 -0.30 -8.23
C LYS A 229 27.33 0.91 -8.20
N LEU A 230 26.04 0.71 -7.88
CA LEU A 230 25.06 1.79 -7.71
C LEU A 230 25.38 2.73 -6.55
N PHE A 231 26.24 2.29 -5.62
CA PHE A 231 26.66 3.12 -4.50
C PHE A 231 27.56 4.26 -5.00
N ARG A 232 28.20 4.13 -6.17
CA ARG A 232 29.02 5.20 -6.76
C ARG A 232 28.12 6.24 -7.41
N ALA A 233 28.42 7.52 -7.20
CA ALA A 233 27.70 8.59 -7.86
C ALA A 233 28.07 8.66 -9.35
N VAL A 234 27.07 8.83 -10.20
CA VAL A 234 27.29 9.25 -11.58
C VAL A 234 27.52 10.77 -11.56
N PRO A 235 28.60 11.29 -12.17
CA PRO A 235 28.87 12.73 -12.20
C PRO A 235 27.68 13.52 -12.75
N THR A 236 27.48 14.76 -12.31
CA THR A 236 26.36 15.57 -12.81
C THR A 236 26.62 16.04 -14.24
N ARG A 237 25.59 16.34 -15.03
CA ARG A 237 25.77 16.89 -16.39
C ARG A 237 26.67 18.14 -16.42
N VAL A 238 26.60 18.97 -15.38
CA VAL A 238 27.41 20.18 -15.26
C VAL A 238 28.87 19.83 -15.09
N ASP A 239 29.19 18.86 -14.25
CA ASP A 239 30.58 18.42 -14.03
C ASP A 239 31.12 17.68 -15.25
N VAL A 240 30.31 16.82 -15.88
CA VAL A 240 30.69 16.14 -17.14
C VAL A 240 31.01 17.14 -18.24
N ARG A 241 30.20 18.19 -18.38
CA ARG A 241 30.47 19.28 -19.33
C ARG A 241 31.78 20.00 -19.02
N ARG A 242 32.11 20.22 -17.74
CA ARG A 242 33.40 20.81 -17.32
C ARG A 242 34.56 19.87 -17.62
N PHE A 243 34.39 18.57 -17.41
CA PHE A 243 35.40 17.56 -17.76
C PHE A 243 35.69 17.56 -19.25
N TRP A 244 34.64 17.65 -20.07
CA TRP A 244 34.76 17.79 -21.52
C TRP A 244 35.48 19.09 -21.90
N ASP A 245 35.08 20.23 -21.31
CA ASP A 245 35.70 21.54 -21.55
C ASP A 245 37.21 21.54 -21.23
N MET A 246 37.57 21.00 -20.08
CA MET A 246 38.97 20.85 -19.65
C MET A 246 39.73 19.73 -20.37
N ARG A 247 39.07 19.00 -21.29
CA ARG A 247 39.65 17.87 -22.03
C ARG A 247 40.21 16.78 -21.10
N THR A 248 39.62 16.61 -19.91
CA THR A 248 39.96 15.51 -18.99
C THR A 248 39.26 14.21 -19.37
N ILE A 249 38.29 14.26 -20.27
CA ILE A 249 37.59 13.10 -20.86
C ILE A 249 37.50 13.26 -22.39
N ASP A 250 37.38 12.14 -23.09
CA ASP A 250 37.11 12.07 -24.53
C ASP A 250 35.61 11.82 -24.83
N GLU A 251 35.25 11.72 -26.12
CA GLU A 251 33.84 11.62 -26.51
C GLU A 251 33.26 10.26 -26.12
N THR A 252 34.07 9.20 -26.18
CA THR A 252 33.71 7.87 -25.70
C THR A 252 33.30 7.93 -24.23
N ARG A 253 34.14 8.52 -23.38
CA ARG A 253 33.84 8.66 -21.95
C ARG A 253 32.68 9.61 -21.68
N LEU A 254 32.51 10.66 -22.48
CA LEU A 254 31.34 11.55 -22.41
C LEU A 254 30.03 10.77 -22.64
N ARG A 255 29.99 9.95 -23.69
CA ARG A 255 28.86 9.09 -24.05
C ARG A 255 28.56 8.08 -22.93
N ASP A 256 29.59 7.39 -22.45
CA ASP A 256 29.46 6.41 -21.35
C ASP A 256 28.82 7.03 -20.10
N ILE A 257 29.24 8.25 -19.72
CA ILE A 257 28.70 8.89 -18.52
C ILE A 257 27.25 9.33 -18.75
N TYR A 258 26.89 9.84 -19.93
CA TYR A 258 25.49 10.16 -20.23
C TYR A 258 24.59 8.93 -20.28
N GLN A 259 25.07 7.81 -20.82
CA GLN A 259 24.36 6.53 -20.74
C GLN A 259 24.18 6.06 -19.30
N ALA A 260 25.21 6.19 -18.46
CA ALA A 260 25.11 5.88 -17.03
C ALA A 260 24.11 6.79 -16.28
N MET A 261 23.83 8.01 -16.78
CA MET A 261 22.74 8.86 -16.27
C MET A 261 21.36 8.45 -16.79
N GLY A 262 21.29 7.54 -17.76
CA GLY A 262 20.06 7.06 -18.37
C GLY A 262 19.68 7.72 -19.70
N TYR A 263 20.59 8.46 -20.36
CA TYR A 263 20.35 8.99 -21.70
C TYR A 263 20.68 7.95 -22.77
N TRP A 264 19.76 7.73 -23.70
CA TRP A 264 19.87 6.71 -24.75
C TRP A 264 19.44 7.26 -26.10
N GLU A 265 19.86 6.59 -27.17
CA GLU A 265 19.42 6.87 -28.54
C GLU A 265 19.50 8.36 -28.91
N GLU A 266 18.41 8.97 -29.36
CA GLU A 266 18.36 10.37 -29.80
C GLU A 266 18.73 11.33 -28.66
N ASP A 267 18.26 11.09 -27.43
CA ASP A 267 18.61 11.91 -26.27
C ASP A 267 20.12 11.91 -26.03
N LEU A 268 20.77 10.75 -26.17
CA LEU A 268 22.22 10.63 -26.01
C LEU A 268 22.96 11.46 -27.07
N GLU A 269 22.58 11.31 -28.34
CA GLU A 269 23.18 12.07 -29.44
C GLU A 269 23.00 13.58 -29.25
N ASP A 270 21.80 14.01 -28.84
CA ASP A 270 21.48 15.41 -28.57
C ASP A 270 22.29 15.97 -27.40
N TYR A 271 22.46 15.23 -26.31
CA TYR A 271 23.29 15.66 -25.17
C TYR A 271 24.76 15.75 -25.52
N VAL A 272 25.28 14.81 -26.30
CA VAL A 272 26.68 14.82 -26.76
C VAL A 272 26.91 16.01 -27.68
N LEU A 273 26.07 16.19 -28.70
CA LEU A 273 26.14 17.33 -29.62
C LEU A 273 26.02 18.66 -28.87
N TRP A 274 25.03 18.78 -28.00
CA TRP A 274 24.83 19.98 -27.18
C TRP A 274 26.07 20.29 -26.35
N THR A 275 26.66 19.30 -25.69
CA THR A 275 27.84 19.49 -24.84
C THR A 275 29.04 19.97 -25.65
N LYS A 276 29.30 19.32 -26.79
CA LYS A 276 30.38 19.67 -27.71
C LYS A 276 30.27 21.12 -28.18
N VAL A 277 29.09 21.48 -28.70
CA VAL A 277 28.81 22.81 -29.23
C VAL A 277 28.80 23.86 -28.14
N TYR A 278 28.08 23.63 -27.04
CA TYR A 278 27.91 24.60 -25.95
C TYR A 278 29.25 25.02 -25.35
N VAL A 279 30.18 24.07 -25.25
CA VAL A 279 31.52 24.31 -24.71
C VAL A 279 32.44 25.00 -25.71
N ALA A 280 32.47 24.56 -26.96
CA ALA A 280 33.39 25.13 -27.97
C ALA A 280 32.96 26.53 -28.42
N PHE A 281 31.66 26.79 -28.52
CA PHE A 281 31.15 27.98 -29.19
C PHE A 281 31.61 29.32 -28.56
N PRO A 282 31.59 29.52 -27.23
CA PRO A 282 32.07 30.77 -26.64
C PRO A 282 33.55 31.06 -26.93
N ASP A 283 34.42 30.04 -26.88
CA ASP A 283 35.85 30.19 -27.20
C ASP A 283 36.05 30.52 -28.68
N LEU A 284 35.37 29.80 -29.58
CA LEU A 284 35.43 30.06 -31.02
C LEU A 284 35.03 31.50 -31.36
N MET A 285 33.92 31.97 -30.81
CA MET A 285 33.47 33.34 -31.01
C MET A 285 34.45 34.37 -30.43
N ALA A 286 35.06 34.08 -29.27
CA ALA A 286 36.06 34.95 -28.67
C ALA A 286 37.34 35.02 -29.53
N ARG A 287 37.83 33.88 -30.03
CA ARG A 287 39.00 33.78 -30.93
C ARG A 287 38.73 34.50 -32.25
N TRP A 288 37.54 34.32 -32.82
CA TRP A 288 37.10 35.05 -34.02
C TRP A 288 37.04 36.56 -33.79
N SER A 289 36.43 37.02 -32.70
CA SER A 289 36.33 38.46 -32.39
C SER A 289 37.69 39.14 -32.20
N LYS A 290 38.70 38.38 -31.80
CA LYS A 290 40.10 38.82 -31.65
C LYS A 290 40.90 38.70 -32.95
N GLY A 291 40.30 38.20 -34.03
CA GLY A 291 40.94 37.97 -35.32
C GLY A 291 41.92 36.81 -35.33
N TRP A 292 41.88 35.90 -34.35
CA TRP A 292 42.78 34.74 -34.28
C TRP A 292 42.36 33.61 -35.23
N ILE A 293 41.09 33.55 -35.59
CA ILE A 293 40.51 32.61 -36.55
C ILE A 293 39.53 33.34 -37.47
N SER A 294 39.34 32.82 -38.68
CA SER A 294 38.34 33.34 -39.61
C SER A 294 36.94 32.83 -39.26
N LEU A 295 35.90 33.47 -39.82
CA LEU A 295 34.53 32.98 -39.66
C LEU A 295 34.36 31.60 -40.31
N ASP A 296 35.07 31.32 -41.40
CA ASP A 296 35.06 30.01 -42.04
C ASP A 296 35.71 28.92 -41.17
N ASP A 297 36.71 29.27 -40.36
CA ASP A 297 37.28 28.33 -39.38
C ASP A 297 36.25 28.01 -38.29
N VAL A 298 35.49 29.01 -37.82
CA VAL A 298 34.37 28.78 -36.89
C VAL A 298 33.34 27.81 -37.50
N ARG A 299 32.95 28.02 -38.76
CA ARG A 299 32.01 27.12 -39.46
C ARG A 299 32.55 25.70 -39.55
N LYS A 300 33.81 25.53 -39.94
CA LYS A 300 34.45 24.22 -40.06
C LYS A 300 34.48 23.49 -38.73
N GLU A 301 34.88 24.17 -37.65
CA GLU A 301 34.92 23.57 -36.32
C GLU A 301 33.52 23.15 -35.83
N LEU A 302 32.50 24.01 -35.95
CA LEU A 302 31.13 23.67 -35.53
C LEU A 302 30.51 22.54 -36.35
N THR A 303 30.78 22.50 -37.66
CA THR A 303 30.35 21.39 -38.53
C THR A 303 31.03 20.09 -38.12
N ALA A 304 32.33 20.12 -37.82
CA ALA A 304 33.08 18.97 -37.36
C ALA A 304 32.59 18.44 -36.00
N LEU A 305 32.02 19.29 -35.15
CA LEU A 305 31.37 18.88 -33.90
C LEU A 305 30.02 18.18 -34.11
N GLY A 306 29.47 18.21 -35.33
CA GLY A 306 28.22 17.54 -35.71
C GLY A 306 27.01 18.47 -35.83
N MET A 307 27.20 19.80 -35.81
CA MET A 307 26.09 20.73 -36.00
C MET A 307 25.60 20.69 -37.44
N LYS A 308 24.28 20.56 -37.63
CA LYS A 308 23.66 20.59 -38.97
C LYS A 308 23.90 21.95 -39.64
N PRO A 309 24.28 21.99 -40.93
CA PRO A 309 24.63 23.23 -41.63
C PRO A 309 23.53 24.31 -41.57
N GLU A 310 22.26 23.91 -41.68
CA GLU A 310 21.12 24.82 -41.67
C GLU A 310 21.02 25.54 -40.32
N ARG A 311 21.20 24.80 -39.22
CA ARG A 311 21.16 25.36 -37.86
C ARG A 311 22.38 26.22 -37.57
N LEU A 312 23.53 25.86 -38.10
CA LEU A 312 24.80 26.57 -37.91
C LEU A 312 24.72 28.01 -38.42
N GLU A 313 24.17 28.22 -39.62
CA GLU A 313 24.06 29.57 -40.19
C GLU A 313 23.11 30.45 -39.38
N GLU A 314 21.95 29.93 -38.96
CA GLU A 314 21.06 30.64 -38.04
C GLU A 314 21.78 31.01 -36.73
N PHE A 315 22.56 30.08 -36.18
CA PHE A 315 23.27 30.26 -34.92
C PHE A 315 24.35 31.34 -34.99
N ILE A 316 25.08 31.42 -36.11
CA ILE A 316 26.06 32.48 -36.39
C ILE A 316 25.36 33.82 -36.57
N GLN A 317 24.28 33.89 -37.35
CA GLN A 317 23.52 35.13 -37.58
C GLN A 317 23.00 35.76 -36.28
N MET A 318 22.59 34.95 -35.30
CA MET A 318 22.15 35.46 -34.00
C MET A 318 23.27 36.13 -33.17
N LYS A 319 24.54 35.88 -33.48
CA LYS A 319 25.69 36.32 -32.67
C LYS A 319 26.61 37.31 -33.37
N VAL A 320 26.65 37.27 -34.70
CA VAL A 320 27.37 38.25 -35.51
C VAL A 320 26.43 39.44 -35.75
N LYS A 321 26.78 40.62 -35.24
CA LYS A 321 26.04 41.85 -35.58
C LYS A 321 26.12 42.05 -37.09
N SER A 322 24.99 42.29 -37.75
CA SER A 322 25.02 42.77 -39.13
C SER A 322 25.86 44.04 -39.15
N THR A 323 26.93 44.05 -39.94
CA THR A 323 27.73 45.24 -40.19
C THR A 323 26.77 46.36 -40.60
N GLU A 324 26.58 47.35 -39.72
CA GLU A 324 26.00 48.63 -40.16
C GLU A 324 26.88 49.14 -41.30
N PRO A 325 26.30 49.65 -42.40
CA PRO A 325 27.09 50.19 -43.49
C PRO A 325 28.09 51.20 -42.93
N GLU A 326 29.34 51.12 -43.40
CA GLU A 326 30.40 52.04 -43.03
C GLU A 326 29.87 53.47 -43.20
N ARG A 327 29.70 54.19 -42.08
CA ARG A 327 29.20 55.57 -42.11
C ARG A 327 30.05 56.36 -43.08
N VAL A 328 29.41 56.85 -44.14
CA VAL A 328 30.04 57.66 -45.19
C VAL A 328 30.72 58.86 -44.51
N GLU A 329 31.86 59.32 -45.03
CA GLU A 329 32.68 60.40 -44.45
C GLU A 329 31.88 61.68 -44.11
N SER A 330 30.76 61.92 -44.81
CA SER A 330 29.80 62.99 -44.53
C SER A 330 29.08 62.87 -43.17
N GLU A 331 28.91 61.67 -42.62
CA GLU A 331 28.27 61.44 -41.32
C GLU A 331 29.27 61.53 -40.14
N ARG A 332 30.57 61.40 -40.41
CA ARG A 332 31.62 61.58 -39.38
C ARG A 332 31.86 63.06 -39.04
N ASN A 333 31.51 63.98 -39.93
CA ASN A 333 31.84 65.41 -39.79
C ASN A 333 30.76 66.28 -39.10
N LEU A 334 29.65 65.71 -38.64
CA LEU A 334 28.70 66.45 -37.81
C LEU A 334 29.12 66.36 -36.35
N THR A 335 29.71 67.44 -35.82
CA THR A 335 29.94 67.54 -34.38
C THR A 335 28.61 67.66 -33.64
N LYS A 336 28.52 67.28 -32.36
CA LYS A 336 27.31 67.48 -31.53
C LYS A 336 26.76 68.91 -31.66
N THR A 337 27.64 69.88 -31.84
CA THR A 337 27.33 71.30 -32.04
C THR A 337 26.55 71.58 -33.33
N ASP A 338 26.85 70.87 -34.42
CA ASP A 338 26.19 71.06 -35.72
C ASP A 338 24.79 70.46 -35.73
N ILE A 339 24.62 69.32 -35.06
CA ILE A 339 23.30 68.71 -34.81
C ILE A 339 22.44 69.66 -33.96
N TYR A 340 23.01 70.25 -32.90
CA TYR A 340 22.32 71.24 -32.07
C TYR A 340 21.91 72.49 -32.84
N LYS A 341 22.75 72.99 -33.77
CA LYS A 341 22.41 74.15 -34.63
C LYS A 341 21.26 73.83 -35.61
N GLY A 342 21.25 72.63 -36.20
CA GLY A 342 20.18 72.18 -37.08
C GLY A 342 18.82 72.09 -36.37
N VAL A 343 18.79 71.47 -35.19
CA VAL A 343 17.56 71.31 -34.38
C VAL A 343 17.03 72.67 -33.90
N LYS A 344 17.92 73.61 -33.54
CA LYS A 344 17.50 74.95 -33.10
C LYS A 344 16.90 75.78 -34.26
N ALA A 345 17.43 75.63 -35.48
CA ALA A 345 16.92 76.28 -36.67
C ALA A 345 15.53 75.75 -37.08
N GLU A 346 15.29 74.44 -36.96
CA GLU A 346 13.97 73.85 -37.17
C GLU A 346 12.96 74.24 -36.08
N ALA A 347 13.39 74.27 -34.81
CA ALA A 347 12.53 74.69 -33.70
C ALA A 347 12.11 76.17 -33.80
N GLN A 348 12.96 77.04 -34.37
CA GLN A 348 12.61 78.44 -34.66
C GLN A 348 11.58 78.58 -35.80
N LYS A 349 11.64 77.73 -36.84
CA LYS A 349 10.66 77.71 -37.94
C LYS A 349 9.27 77.24 -37.49
N LYS A 350 9.18 76.37 -36.48
CA LYS A 350 7.89 75.86 -35.96
C LYS A 350 7.17 76.80 -34.99
N LYS A 351 7.74 77.96 -34.63
CA LYS A 351 7.22 78.80 -33.53
C LYS A 351 6.03 79.72 -33.85
N TRP A 352 5.39 79.62 -35.02
CA TRP A 352 4.26 80.52 -35.37
C TRP A 352 3.09 79.87 -36.12
N ARG A 353 2.56 78.74 -35.64
CA ARG A 353 1.13 78.38 -35.84
C ARG A 353 0.61 77.60 -34.64
N LEU A 354 -0.05 78.27 -33.70
CA LEU A 354 -0.85 77.63 -32.65
C LEU A 354 -2.22 77.26 -33.21
N PRO A 355 -2.66 75.99 -33.16
CA PRO A 355 -4.06 75.63 -33.36
C PRO A 355 -4.87 75.97 -32.09
N LYS A 356 -6.13 76.37 -32.28
CA LYS A 356 -7.07 76.74 -31.22
C LYS A 356 -7.34 75.58 -30.24
N ARG A 357 -7.55 75.96 -28.99
CA ARG A 357 -7.79 75.11 -27.82
C ARG A 357 -9.18 74.46 -27.93
N GLU A 358 -9.23 73.19 -28.27
CA GLU A 358 -10.40 72.33 -28.06
C GLU A 358 -10.20 71.47 -26.80
N GLU A 359 -11.33 71.20 -26.15
CA GLU A 359 -11.50 70.94 -24.73
C GLU A 359 -10.92 69.60 -24.27
N ARG A 360 -10.14 69.63 -23.18
CA ARG A 360 -9.84 68.43 -22.39
C ARG A 360 -11.08 68.09 -21.56
N THR A 361 -11.75 67.00 -21.87
CA THR A 361 -12.65 66.33 -20.92
C THR A 361 -11.80 65.76 -19.79
N THR A 362 -11.75 66.43 -18.64
CA THR A 362 -11.18 65.87 -17.42
C THR A 362 -12.23 64.97 -16.77
N ASP A 363 -11.89 63.70 -16.59
CA ASP A 363 -12.65 62.76 -15.77
C ASP A 363 -12.58 63.23 -14.31
N ASN A 364 -13.71 63.68 -13.76
CA ASN A 364 -13.82 64.29 -12.43
C ASN A 364 -14.21 63.28 -11.34
N ARG A 365 -14.01 61.97 -11.57
CA ARG A 365 -14.30 60.94 -10.55
C ARG A 365 -13.29 60.97 -9.41
N THR A 366 -13.78 60.72 -8.21
CA THR A 366 -12.96 60.63 -7.00
C THR A 366 -12.32 59.25 -6.86
N TRP A 367 -11.20 59.16 -6.13
CA TRP A 367 -10.43 57.92 -5.96
C TRP A 367 -11.24 56.76 -5.36
N GLN A 368 -12.23 57.03 -4.49
CA GLN A 368 -13.13 56.01 -3.94
C GLN A 368 -14.01 55.38 -5.03
N GLU A 369 -14.51 56.18 -5.99
CA GLU A 369 -15.41 55.72 -7.06
C GLU A 369 -14.69 54.80 -8.07
N ILE A 370 -13.37 54.93 -8.20
CA ILE A 370 -12.54 54.05 -9.04
C ILE A 370 -12.31 52.68 -8.37
N MET A 371 -12.22 52.65 -7.03
CA MET A 371 -11.90 51.43 -6.28
C MET A 371 -13.11 50.53 -6.05
N ASP A 372 -14.32 51.08 -6.00
CA ASP A 372 -15.57 50.33 -5.76
C ASP A 372 -16.09 49.55 -6.99
N GLY A 373 -15.31 49.49 -8.08
CA GLY A 373 -15.55 48.58 -9.21
C GLY A 373 -16.85 48.80 -9.98
N ARG A 374 -17.51 49.96 -9.84
CA ARG A 374 -18.74 50.26 -10.59
C ARG A 374 -18.41 51.00 -11.89
N GLY A 375 -18.56 50.28 -13.01
CA GLY A 375 -18.63 50.86 -14.34
C GLY A 375 -17.32 50.86 -15.10
N THR A 376 -16.92 49.69 -15.60
CA THR A 376 -16.03 49.59 -16.76
C THR A 376 -16.82 49.88 -18.04
N PRO A 377 -16.49 50.91 -18.84
CA PRO A 377 -16.90 50.96 -20.23
C PRO A 377 -15.97 50.04 -21.04
N ASP A 378 -16.60 49.00 -21.58
CA ASP A 378 -16.12 48.07 -22.62
C ASP A 378 -15.26 48.79 -23.68
N ARG A 379 -13.95 48.51 -23.70
CA ARG A 379 -13.08 48.91 -24.82
C ARG A 379 -13.02 47.78 -25.84
N ARG A 380 -14.06 47.73 -26.68
CA ARG A 380 -13.96 47.18 -28.03
C ARG A 380 -13.23 48.16 -28.96
N HIS A 381 -12.36 47.59 -29.80
CA HIS A 381 -11.72 48.15 -31.01
C HIS A 381 -10.73 49.31 -30.85
N ARG A 382 -9.43 49.04 -31.11
CA ARG A 382 -8.83 49.02 -32.45
C ARG A 382 -7.47 48.34 -32.42
#